data_AF-A0A9D2QAI9-F1
#
_entry.id   AF-A0A9D2QAI9-F1
#
_cell.length_a   1.000
_cell.length_b   1.000
_cell.length_c   1.000
_cell.angle_alpha   90.00
_cell.angle_beta   90.00
_cell.angle_gamma   90.00
#
_symmetry.space_group_name_H-M   'P 1'
#
loop_
_entity.id
_entity.type
_entity.pdbx_description
1 polymer ?
#
loop_
_entity_poly.entity_id
_entity_poly.type
_entity_poly.pdbx_seq_one_letter_code
_entity_poly.pdbx_strand_id
1 'polypeptide(L)'
;MADCISDYTTDEEIYGLNSNSKEQQVQLLPRCHCKWAHKNKDKNCSIDLNNFLEHFYYVDTKALYEKTHCSVSHVFLESSTFSRAEERGYLSIGISALSDQIELDSILADDHERCSFIVNSISNVDLLVKNALSIQKKAMQEGVDILCFPEMLGHPKVNRALKEKLADYPEDDLLDYSALTICPTYWNDHTNKAEVINKFGEQVIAQAKQIPYPLPSQGKQYIEDIRPDHHIHLIHCEGIGRMAVIICKDAIDRDYLFNLINELKVTLLFVPSFSTGFYDFQENLSLCRAFDCTAVWINCCSLCLMTGKEKLEKIGTILKTGRRSQFKNGYYHFTHKNCTKENAGGCHNCLYIQHICFNSQI
;
A
#
# COMPACT_ATOMS: atom_id res chain seq x y z
N MET A 1 16.95 13.66 25.73
CA MET A 1 16.79 12.26 25.26
C MET A 1 15.39 12.02 24.70
N ALA A 2 14.31 12.46 25.36
CA ALA A 2 12.95 12.34 24.82
C ALA A 2 12.75 13.06 23.47
N ASP A 3 13.26 14.29 23.33
CA ASP A 3 13.14 15.08 22.08
C ASP A 3 13.98 14.53 20.90
N CYS A 4 14.86 13.55 21.13
CA CYS A 4 15.76 13.02 20.11
C CYS A 4 15.17 11.80 19.37
N ILE A 5 14.05 11.25 19.85
CA ILE A 5 13.41 10.05 19.30
C ILE A 5 12.20 10.42 18.41
N SER A 6 11.58 11.59 18.61
CA SER A 6 10.41 12.04 17.83
C SER A 6 10.73 12.37 16.38
N ASP A 7 11.97 12.80 16.09
CA ASP A 7 12.46 13.15 14.75
C ASP A 7 13.51 12.14 14.25
N TYR A 8 13.40 10.88 14.67
CA TYR A 8 14.30 9.83 14.20
C TYR A 8 14.04 9.50 12.73
N THR A 9 15.10 9.48 11.93
CA THR A 9 15.07 9.20 10.49
C THR A 9 16.17 8.23 10.12
N THR A 10 16.02 7.57 8.97
CA THR A 10 17.00 6.61 8.46
C THR A 10 17.13 6.74 6.95
N ASP A 11 18.37 6.74 6.46
CA ASP A 11 18.65 6.68 5.01
C ASP A 11 18.45 5.27 4.44
N GLU A 12 18.57 4.24 5.29
CA GLU A 12 18.49 2.82 4.92
C GLU A 12 17.57 2.03 5.86
N GLU A 13 17.21 0.80 5.46
CA GLU A 13 16.43 -0.11 6.30
C GLU A 13 17.19 -0.51 7.57
N ILE A 14 16.49 -0.44 8.71
CA ILE A 14 17.02 -0.88 10.01
C ILE A 14 16.24 -2.09 10.56
N TYR A 15 16.88 -2.81 11.48
CA TYR A 15 16.37 -4.04 12.10
C TYR A 15 16.25 -3.90 13.63
N GLY A 16 15.89 -2.70 14.09
CA GLY A 16 15.88 -2.32 15.50
C GLY A 16 17.08 -1.45 15.90
N LEU A 17 16.89 -0.62 16.92
CA LEU A 17 17.92 0.24 17.51
C LEU A 17 18.85 -0.50 18.48
N ASN A 18 18.40 -1.65 19.00
CA ASN A 18 19.18 -2.46 19.92
C ASN A 18 20.15 -3.39 19.18
N SER A 19 21.42 -3.40 19.62
CA SER A 19 22.49 -4.20 19.00
C SER A 19 22.33 -5.71 19.18
N ASN A 20 21.51 -6.14 20.14
CA ASN A 20 21.26 -7.55 20.47
C ASN A 20 19.93 -8.08 19.90
N SER A 21 19.33 -7.41 18.90
CA SER A 21 18.00 -7.75 18.38
C SER A 21 17.88 -9.18 17.85
N LYS A 22 18.94 -9.71 17.23
CA LYS A 22 19.00 -11.09 16.75
C LYS A 22 19.07 -12.12 17.87
N GLU A 23 19.81 -11.83 18.94
CA GLU A 23 19.97 -12.74 20.08
C GLU A 23 18.69 -12.80 20.91
N GLN A 24 18.09 -11.63 21.18
CA GLN A 24 16.88 -11.52 21.99
C GLN A 24 15.60 -11.76 21.21
N GLN A 25 15.70 -11.81 19.86
CA GLN A 25 14.55 -11.90 18.95
C GLN A 25 13.51 -10.81 19.21
N VAL A 26 13.99 -9.62 19.55
CA VAL A 26 13.18 -8.43 19.85
C VAL A 26 13.83 -7.21 19.20
N GLN A 27 13.02 -6.42 18.50
CA GLN A 27 13.44 -5.13 17.97
C GLN A 27 12.85 -4.02 18.84
N LEU A 28 13.69 -3.07 19.25
CA LEU A 28 13.28 -1.81 19.87
C LEU A 28 13.37 -0.69 18.84
N LEU A 29 12.31 0.07 18.69
CA LEU A 29 12.14 1.09 17.66
C LEU A 29 11.59 2.37 18.28
N PRO A 30 11.85 3.55 17.69
CA PRO A 30 11.15 4.78 18.04
C PRO A 30 9.64 4.60 17.93
N ARG A 31 8.88 5.17 18.87
CA ARG A 31 7.44 5.25 18.74
C ARG A 31 7.07 6.33 17.72
N CYS A 32 6.30 5.94 16.71
CA CYS A 32 5.79 6.83 15.68
C CYS A 32 4.29 7.07 15.87
N HIS A 33 3.88 8.32 16.05
CA HIS A 33 2.49 8.68 16.32
C HIS A 33 1.66 8.83 15.05
N CYS A 34 0.36 8.58 15.19
CA CYS A 34 -0.62 8.70 14.12
C CYS A 34 -1.70 9.70 14.51
N LYS A 35 -1.91 10.75 13.70
CA LYS A 35 -2.80 11.89 14.02
C LYS A 35 -4.29 11.52 14.05
N TRP A 36 -4.71 10.46 13.35
CA TRP A 36 -6.11 9.99 13.41
C TRP A 36 -6.35 8.89 14.44
N ALA A 37 -5.32 8.19 14.93
CA ALA A 37 -5.47 7.10 15.90
C ALA A 37 -5.95 7.61 17.27
N HIS A 38 -6.80 6.85 17.97
CA HIS A 38 -7.25 7.18 19.33
C HIS A 38 -6.10 7.02 20.34
N LYS A 39 -6.00 7.93 21.33
CA LYS A 39 -4.89 7.91 22.33
C LYS A 39 -4.80 6.61 23.15
N ASN A 40 -5.90 5.90 23.35
CA ASN A 40 -6.00 4.77 24.28
C ASN A 40 -6.54 3.49 23.64
N LYS A 41 -6.69 3.42 22.31
CA LYS A 41 -7.41 2.28 21.70
C LYS A 41 -6.58 1.02 21.58
N ASP A 42 -5.25 1.13 21.54
CA ASP A 42 -4.36 -0.03 21.64
C ASP A 42 -4.71 -0.85 22.90
N LYS A 43 -4.97 -0.19 24.04
CA LYS A 43 -5.37 -0.83 25.31
C LYS A 43 -6.73 -1.55 25.25
N ASN A 44 -7.61 -1.17 24.32
CA ASN A 44 -8.95 -1.75 24.20
C ASN A 44 -9.01 -2.93 23.23
N CYS A 45 -8.03 -3.08 22.34
CA CYS A 45 -8.02 -4.13 21.32
C CYS A 45 -7.00 -5.24 21.62
N SER A 46 -5.89 -4.91 22.28
CA SER A 46 -4.87 -5.87 22.73
C SER A 46 -4.06 -5.26 23.88
N ILE A 47 -4.04 -5.88 25.06
CA ILE A 47 -3.12 -5.46 26.13
C ILE A 47 -1.74 -6.08 25.85
N ASP A 48 -0.77 -5.25 25.54
CA ASP A 48 0.64 -5.64 25.36
C ASP A 48 1.60 -4.63 26.00
N LEU A 49 2.90 -4.96 26.00
CA LEU A 49 3.93 -4.09 26.57
C LEU A 49 4.01 -2.74 25.83
N ASN A 50 3.65 -2.67 24.54
CA ASN A 50 3.61 -1.43 23.76
C ASN A 50 2.59 -0.42 24.30
N ASN A 51 1.61 -0.85 25.09
CA ASN A 51 0.69 0.06 25.77
C ASN A 51 1.33 0.85 26.92
N PHE A 52 2.49 0.41 27.42
CA PHE A 52 3.19 0.99 28.57
C PHE A 52 4.47 1.73 28.18
N LEU A 53 5.02 1.47 26.99
CA LEU A 53 6.24 2.12 26.49
C LEU A 53 5.90 3.47 25.84
N GLU A 54 6.33 4.59 26.43
CA GLU A 54 5.97 5.92 25.91
C GLU A 54 6.74 6.29 24.64
N HIS A 55 8.06 6.09 24.62
CA HIS A 55 8.94 6.54 23.54
C HIS A 55 9.37 5.43 22.58
N PHE A 56 9.18 4.18 22.98
CA PHE A 56 9.59 3.03 22.20
C PHE A 56 8.39 2.18 21.82
N TYR A 57 8.56 1.51 20.70
CA TYR A 57 7.73 0.45 20.20
C TYR A 57 8.62 -0.80 20.09
N TYR A 58 8.14 -1.94 20.56
CA TYR A 58 8.85 -3.20 20.45
C TYR A 58 8.12 -4.16 19.51
N VAL A 59 8.91 -4.97 18.79
CA VAL A 59 8.44 -6.10 17.98
C VAL A 59 9.06 -7.37 18.55
N ASP A 60 8.23 -8.35 18.91
CA ASP A 60 8.67 -9.72 19.15
C ASP A 60 8.85 -10.42 17.79
N THR A 61 10.08 -10.47 17.30
CA THR A 61 10.35 -11.01 15.95
C THR A 61 10.26 -12.52 15.91
N LYS A 62 10.43 -13.20 17.05
CA LYS A 62 10.18 -14.64 17.16
C LYS A 62 8.70 -14.94 16.97
N ALA A 63 7.85 -14.29 17.76
CA ALA A 63 6.40 -14.50 17.70
C ALA A 63 5.84 -14.10 16.33
N LEU A 64 6.36 -13.02 15.72
CA LEU A 64 5.99 -12.63 14.36
C LEU A 64 6.37 -13.71 13.34
N TYR A 65 7.60 -14.22 13.39
CA TYR A 65 8.09 -15.24 12.47
C TYR A 65 7.35 -16.57 12.61
N GLU A 66 7.02 -16.98 13.84
CA GLU A 66 6.25 -18.20 14.08
C GLU A 66 4.83 -18.14 13.47
N LYS A 67 4.22 -16.95 13.41
CA LYS A 67 2.86 -16.76 12.88
C LYS A 67 2.81 -16.47 11.39
N THR A 68 3.80 -15.75 10.86
CA THR A 68 3.77 -15.23 9.48
C THR A 68 4.85 -15.82 8.59
N HIS A 69 5.83 -16.51 9.17
CA HIS A 69 7.07 -16.92 8.51
C HIS A 69 7.86 -15.76 7.88
N CYS A 70 7.56 -14.52 8.27
CA CYS A 70 8.21 -13.33 7.73
C CYS A 70 9.14 -12.67 8.77
N SER A 71 10.22 -12.11 8.26
CA SER A 71 11.05 -11.13 8.96
C SER A 71 10.54 -9.71 8.68
N VAL A 72 11.00 -8.72 9.45
CA VAL A 72 10.56 -7.33 9.30
C VAL A 72 11.73 -6.35 9.39
N SER A 73 11.72 -5.36 8.51
CA SER A 73 12.61 -4.19 8.51
C SER A 73 11.81 -2.89 8.54
N HIS A 74 12.52 -1.78 8.79
CA HIS A 74 11.91 -0.49 9.04
C HIS A 74 12.67 0.64 8.33
N VAL A 75 11.94 1.56 7.72
CA VAL A 75 12.47 2.84 7.21
C VAL A 75 11.75 3.98 7.91
N PHE A 76 12.49 4.91 8.50
CA PHE A 76 11.94 6.11 9.14
C PHE A 76 12.15 7.33 8.23
N LEU A 77 11.04 7.86 7.73
CA LEU A 77 11.02 9.09 6.93
C LEU A 77 11.16 10.32 7.82
N GLU A 78 11.66 11.41 7.26
CA GLU A 78 11.68 12.72 7.93
C GLU A 78 10.28 13.14 8.36
N SER A 79 10.15 13.76 9.54
CA SER A 79 8.87 14.33 10.02
C SER A 79 8.31 15.40 9.07
N SER A 80 9.20 16.06 8.32
CA SER A 80 8.88 17.03 7.28
C SER A 80 8.26 16.42 6.01
N THR A 81 8.34 15.10 5.81
CA THR A 81 7.97 14.43 4.53
C THR A 81 6.54 14.74 4.11
N PHE A 82 5.62 14.88 5.09
CA PHE A 82 4.21 15.18 4.86
C PHE A 82 3.82 16.59 5.33
N SER A 83 4.75 17.54 5.38
CA SER A 83 4.51 18.92 5.86
C SER A 83 3.28 19.58 5.22
N ARG A 84 3.08 19.43 3.91
CA ARG A 84 1.87 19.94 3.22
C ARG A 84 0.57 19.38 3.80
N ALA A 85 0.54 18.09 4.12
CA ALA A 85 -0.61 17.46 4.77
C ALA A 85 -0.81 18.00 6.19
N GLU A 86 0.28 18.25 6.90
CA GLU A 86 0.23 18.81 8.25
C GLU A 86 -0.33 20.24 8.26
N GLU A 87 0.17 21.10 7.36
CA GLU A 87 -0.29 22.47 7.18
C GLU A 87 -1.77 22.54 6.81
N ARG A 88 -2.23 21.66 5.91
CA ARG A 88 -3.63 21.55 5.51
C ARG A 88 -4.53 20.89 6.55
N GLY A 89 -3.94 20.18 7.53
CA GLY A 89 -4.69 19.42 8.55
C GLY A 89 -5.32 18.13 8.03
N TYR A 90 -4.91 17.60 6.88
CA TYR A 90 -5.37 16.30 6.36
C TYR A 90 -4.38 15.67 5.37
N LEU A 91 -4.35 14.34 5.34
CA LEU A 91 -3.63 13.55 4.34
C LEU A 91 -4.51 13.32 3.11
N SER A 92 -4.01 13.66 1.92
CA SER A 92 -4.65 13.44 0.63
C SER A 92 -4.13 12.17 -0.03
N ILE A 93 -5.01 11.16 -0.21
CA ILE A 93 -4.67 9.90 -0.87
C ILE A 93 -5.36 9.84 -2.22
N GLY A 94 -4.57 9.64 -3.28
CA GLY A 94 -5.02 9.41 -4.64
C GLY A 94 -4.87 7.95 -5.04
N ILE A 95 -5.91 7.37 -5.62
CA ILE A 95 -5.86 6.02 -6.20
C ILE A 95 -6.28 6.06 -7.66
N SER A 96 -5.65 5.21 -8.48
CA SER A 96 -5.99 5.07 -9.89
C SER A 96 -6.00 3.63 -10.34
N ALA A 97 -6.97 3.28 -11.18
CA ALA A 97 -7.06 1.98 -11.83
C ALA A 97 -6.01 1.78 -12.94
N LEU A 98 -5.28 2.86 -13.28
CA LEU A 98 -4.22 2.97 -14.30
C LEU A 98 -4.65 2.69 -15.75
N SER A 99 -5.34 1.60 -16.02
CA SER A 99 -5.83 1.25 -17.35
C SER A 99 -7.00 0.26 -17.29
N ASP A 100 -7.75 0.20 -18.39
CA ASP A 100 -8.76 -0.82 -18.67
C ASP A 100 -8.57 -1.53 -20.01
N GLN A 101 -7.37 -1.42 -20.58
CA GLN A 101 -7.02 -1.88 -21.94
C GLN A 101 -5.79 -2.81 -21.94
N ILE A 102 -5.49 -3.43 -20.80
CA ILE A 102 -4.29 -4.26 -20.63
C ILE A 102 -4.69 -5.72 -20.50
N GLU A 103 -4.09 -6.56 -21.33
CA GLU A 103 -4.24 -8.00 -21.25
C GLU A 103 -3.00 -8.56 -20.56
N LEU A 104 -3.22 -9.48 -19.63
CA LEU A 104 -2.15 -10.27 -19.02
C LEU A 104 -2.06 -11.60 -19.76
N ASP A 105 -0.88 -11.87 -20.32
CA ASP A 105 -0.56 -13.18 -20.86
C ASP A 105 0.00 -14.06 -19.73
N SER A 106 -0.67 -15.17 -19.47
CA SER A 106 -0.31 -16.09 -18.40
C SER A 106 -0.05 -17.48 -18.96
N ILE A 107 1.05 -18.09 -18.56
CA ILE A 107 1.39 -19.46 -18.94
C ILE A 107 0.91 -20.39 -17.84
N LEU A 108 0.07 -21.36 -18.20
CA LEU A 108 -0.39 -22.41 -17.31
C LEU A 108 0.52 -23.64 -17.46
N ALA A 109 1.03 -24.15 -16.34
CA ALA A 109 1.80 -25.38 -16.27
C ALA A 109 1.01 -26.44 -15.49
N ASP A 110 1.05 -27.68 -16.00
CA ASP A 110 0.40 -28.85 -15.41
C ASP A 110 1.34 -30.04 -15.58
N ASP A 111 2.06 -30.39 -14.53
CA ASP A 111 3.09 -31.45 -14.53
C ASP A 111 2.64 -32.73 -13.82
N HIS A 112 1.32 -32.97 -13.74
CA HIS A 112 0.66 -34.06 -12.99
C HIS A 112 0.76 -33.98 -11.46
N GLU A 113 1.80 -33.34 -10.90
CA GLU A 113 1.98 -33.16 -9.46
C GLU A 113 1.49 -31.79 -8.98
N ARG A 114 1.61 -30.76 -9.81
CA ARG A 114 1.22 -29.38 -9.50
C ARG A 114 0.66 -28.67 -10.72
N CYS A 115 -0.44 -27.94 -10.51
CA CYS A 115 -0.95 -26.97 -11.47
C CYS A 115 -0.50 -25.57 -11.03
N SER A 116 0.26 -24.87 -11.86
CA SER A 116 0.76 -23.53 -11.55
C SER A 116 0.61 -22.56 -12.71
N PHE A 117 0.67 -21.26 -12.42
CA PHE A 117 0.73 -20.24 -13.47
C PHE A 117 1.76 -19.16 -13.19
N ILE A 118 2.31 -18.61 -14.26
CA ILE A 118 3.16 -17.42 -14.24
C ILE A 118 2.55 -16.35 -15.13
N VAL A 119 2.82 -15.09 -14.81
CA VAL A 119 2.53 -13.97 -15.72
C VAL A 119 3.74 -13.77 -16.62
N ASN A 120 3.56 -14.01 -17.92
CA ASN A 120 4.63 -13.95 -18.91
C ASN A 120 4.83 -12.52 -19.44
N SER A 121 3.73 -11.85 -19.80
CA SER A 121 3.81 -10.49 -20.34
C SER A 121 2.51 -9.71 -20.15
N ILE A 122 2.59 -8.39 -20.36
CA ILE A 122 1.44 -7.48 -20.37
C ILE A 122 1.40 -6.72 -21.70
N SER A 123 0.19 -6.51 -22.23
CA SER A 123 0.04 -5.74 -23.47
C SER A 123 0.17 -4.23 -23.25
N ASN A 124 0.43 -3.48 -24.33
CA ASN A 124 0.32 -2.00 -24.37
C ASN A 124 1.11 -1.25 -23.28
N VAL A 125 2.36 -1.65 -23.00
CA VAL A 125 3.23 -1.00 -22.00
C VAL A 125 3.38 0.52 -22.24
N ASP A 126 3.42 0.99 -23.49
CA ASP A 126 3.51 2.43 -23.79
C ASP A 126 2.26 3.21 -23.37
N LEU A 127 1.07 2.60 -23.45
CA LEU A 127 -0.16 3.19 -22.93
C LEU A 127 -0.10 3.31 -21.41
N LEU A 128 0.44 2.29 -20.73
CA LEU A 128 0.63 2.32 -19.27
C LEU A 128 1.58 3.44 -18.85
N VAL A 129 2.71 3.61 -19.54
CA VAL A 129 3.63 4.72 -19.31
C VAL A 129 2.89 6.06 -19.45
N LYS A 130 2.19 6.27 -20.57
CA LYS A 130 1.44 7.51 -20.82
C LYS A 130 0.40 7.78 -19.73
N ASN A 131 -0.37 6.76 -19.34
CA ASN A 131 -1.39 6.92 -18.30
C ASN A 131 -0.75 7.23 -16.94
N ALA A 132 0.28 6.47 -16.54
CA ALA A 132 0.96 6.64 -15.26
C ALA A 132 1.51 8.06 -15.09
N LEU A 133 2.20 8.58 -16.11
CA LEU A 133 2.75 9.95 -16.11
C LEU A 133 1.65 11.02 -16.06
N SER A 134 0.56 10.82 -16.81
CA SER A 134 -0.58 11.75 -16.79
C SER A 134 -1.28 11.77 -15.43
N ILE A 135 -1.46 10.60 -14.82
CA ILE A 135 -2.05 10.46 -13.48
C ILE A 135 -1.13 11.09 -12.42
N GLN A 136 0.18 10.87 -12.50
CA GLN A 136 1.18 11.49 -11.61
C GLN A 136 1.13 13.02 -11.70
N LYS A 137 1.08 13.56 -12.93
CA LYS A 137 0.92 15.01 -13.15
C LYS A 137 -0.39 15.53 -12.56
N LYS A 138 -1.50 14.82 -12.75
CA LYS A 138 -2.79 15.20 -12.17
C LYS A 138 -2.77 15.13 -10.64
N ALA A 139 -2.14 14.10 -10.07
CA ALA A 139 -1.99 13.95 -8.62
C ALA A 139 -1.20 15.12 -8.01
N MET A 140 -0.14 15.58 -8.69
CA MET A 140 0.60 16.79 -8.32
C MET A 140 -0.32 18.04 -8.37
N GLN A 141 -1.08 18.24 -9.45
CA GLN A 141 -1.99 19.37 -9.62
C GLN A 141 -3.13 19.40 -8.57
N GLU A 142 -3.58 18.23 -8.12
CA GLU A 142 -4.65 18.07 -7.13
C GLU A 142 -4.12 17.99 -5.68
N GLY A 143 -2.80 18.17 -5.48
CA GLY A 143 -2.17 18.16 -4.15
C GLY A 143 -2.28 16.82 -3.42
N VAL A 144 -2.15 15.70 -4.14
CA VAL A 144 -2.14 14.35 -3.57
C VAL A 144 -0.82 14.09 -2.84
N ASP A 145 -0.88 13.64 -1.59
CA ASP A 145 0.29 13.32 -0.77
C ASP A 145 0.80 11.90 -1.00
N ILE A 146 -0.12 10.95 -1.17
CA ILE A 146 0.21 9.56 -1.47
C ILE A 146 -0.59 9.09 -2.68
N LEU A 147 0.12 8.65 -3.72
CA LEU A 147 -0.47 8.09 -4.94
C LEU A 147 -0.30 6.57 -4.94
N CYS A 148 -1.37 5.82 -5.24
CA CYS A 148 -1.34 4.36 -5.27
C CYS A 148 -1.93 3.78 -6.55
N PHE A 149 -1.22 2.81 -7.14
CA PHE A 149 -1.59 2.10 -8.35
C PHE A 149 -1.90 0.61 -8.08
N PRO A 150 -2.53 -0.10 -9.03
CA PRO A 150 -2.98 -1.49 -8.85
C PRO A 150 -1.86 -2.53 -9.02
N GLU A 151 -2.19 -3.78 -8.72
CA GLU A 151 -1.34 -4.95 -8.97
C GLU A 151 -1.26 -5.30 -10.47
N MET A 152 -0.16 -5.95 -10.88
CA MET A 152 0.08 -6.57 -12.20
C MET A 152 -0.01 -5.64 -13.42
N LEU A 153 -0.15 -4.32 -13.24
CA LEU A 153 -0.09 -3.34 -14.33
C LEU A 153 1.26 -2.62 -14.41
N GLY A 154 2.24 -3.02 -13.61
CA GLY A 154 3.58 -2.48 -13.65
C GLY A 154 4.41 -3.11 -14.76
N HIS A 155 5.51 -2.46 -15.08
CA HIS A 155 6.56 -2.98 -15.96
C HIS A 155 7.83 -2.17 -15.65
N PRO A 156 9.05 -2.71 -15.82
CA PRO A 156 10.28 -1.95 -15.59
C PRO A 156 10.30 -0.58 -16.29
N LYS A 157 9.73 -0.50 -17.51
CA LYS A 157 9.57 0.75 -18.27
C LYS A 157 8.59 1.74 -17.61
N VAL A 158 7.49 1.27 -17.02
CA VAL A 158 6.49 2.11 -16.35
C VAL A 158 7.07 2.68 -15.05
N ASN A 159 7.65 1.83 -14.21
CA ASN A 159 8.24 2.27 -12.94
C ASN A 159 9.43 3.19 -13.16
N ARG A 160 10.28 2.91 -14.17
CA ARG A 160 11.37 3.81 -14.57
C ARG A 160 10.83 5.17 -14.99
N ALA A 161 9.81 5.22 -15.84
CA ALA A 161 9.24 6.49 -16.29
C ALA A 161 8.68 7.32 -15.11
N LEU A 162 8.00 6.67 -14.16
CA LEU A 162 7.52 7.32 -12.93
C LEU A 162 8.66 7.92 -12.10
N LYS A 163 9.79 7.21 -11.96
CA LYS A 163 10.98 7.70 -11.24
C LYS A 163 11.66 8.86 -11.99
N GLU A 164 11.95 8.67 -13.27
CA GLU A 164 12.62 9.68 -14.11
C GLU A 164 11.82 10.98 -14.19
N LYS A 165 10.48 10.90 -14.23
CA LYS A 165 9.64 12.10 -14.27
C LYS A 165 9.73 12.94 -13.00
N LEU A 166 10.00 12.33 -11.85
CA LEU A 166 10.16 13.04 -10.57
C LEU A 166 11.48 13.83 -10.50
N ALA A 167 12.48 13.47 -11.31
CA ALA A 167 13.69 14.27 -11.47
C ALA A 167 13.41 15.60 -12.19
N ASP A 168 12.35 15.68 -13.00
CA ASP A 168 11.83 16.93 -13.55
C ASP A 168 10.97 17.63 -12.47
N TYR A 169 11.64 18.23 -11.47
CA TYR A 169 10.97 19.00 -10.42
C TYR A 169 10.10 20.10 -11.06
N PRO A 170 8.87 20.34 -10.56
CA PRO A 170 7.99 21.36 -11.13
C PRO A 170 8.64 22.76 -11.08
N GLU A 171 8.46 23.54 -12.15
CA GLU A 171 8.91 24.94 -12.21
C GLU A 171 8.05 25.88 -11.33
N ASP A 172 6.83 25.47 -11.00
CA ASP A 172 5.92 26.20 -10.12
C ASP A 172 6.13 25.73 -8.68
N ASP A 173 6.69 26.60 -7.83
CA ASP A 173 6.99 26.33 -6.42
C ASP A 173 5.75 25.97 -5.58
N LEU A 174 4.54 26.23 -6.08
CA LEU A 174 3.28 25.84 -5.42
C LEU A 174 2.88 24.39 -5.69
N LEU A 175 3.48 23.77 -6.72
CA LEU A 175 3.25 22.37 -7.07
C LEU A 175 4.38 21.52 -6.49
N ASP A 176 4.00 20.36 -5.95
CA ASP A 176 4.98 19.37 -5.51
C ASP A 176 4.38 17.97 -5.72
N TYR A 177 5.23 17.02 -6.11
CA TYR A 177 4.82 15.64 -6.35
C TYR A 177 4.34 14.98 -5.06
N SER A 178 3.64 13.84 -5.19
CA SER A 178 3.24 13.06 -4.03
C SER A 178 4.47 12.63 -3.23
N ALA A 179 4.43 12.84 -1.92
CA ALA A 179 5.51 12.50 -1.01
C ALA A 179 5.90 11.02 -1.12
N LEU A 180 4.90 10.15 -1.32
CA LEU A 180 5.09 8.75 -1.67
C LEU A 180 4.23 8.35 -2.87
N THR A 181 4.79 7.51 -3.74
CA THR A 181 4.04 6.79 -4.78
C THR A 181 4.23 5.29 -4.62
N ILE A 182 3.13 4.56 -4.43
CA ILE A 182 3.09 3.10 -4.51
C ILE A 182 2.92 2.75 -5.99
N CYS A 183 4.02 2.37 -6.64
CA CYS A 183 4.06 2.01 -8.05
C CYS A 183 3.17 0.79 -8.34
N PRO A 184 2.67 0.66 -9.58
CA PRO A 184 1.97 -0.55 -9.96
C PRO A 184 2.90 -1.74 -9.84
N THR A 185 2.38 -2.87 -9.35
CA THR A 185 3.20 -4.05 -9.14
C THR A 185 3.43 -4.78 -10.45
N TYR A 186 4.55 -5.49 -10.57
CA TYR A 186 4.83 -6.29 -11.74
C TYR A 186 5.47 -7.62 -11.38
N TRP A 187 5.19 -8.60 -12.23
CA TRP A 187 5.83 -9.90 -12.18
C TRP A 187 7.23 -9.83 -12.77
N ASN A 188 8.22 -10.32 -12.05
CA ASN A 188 9.56 -10.57 -12.57
C ASN A 188 10.22 -11.70 -11.79
N ASP A 189 10.77 -12.68 -12.50
CA ASP A 189 11.52 -13.82 -11.93
C ASP A 189 10.81 -14.47 -10.72
N HIS A 190 9.57 -14.93 -10.93
CA HIS A 190 8.73 -15.53 -9.90
C HIS A 190 8.44 -14.63 -8.69
N THR A 191 8.56 -13.32 -8.81
CA THR A 191 8.18 -12.37 -7.74
C THR A 191 7.21 -11.34 -8.27
N ASN A 192 6.29 -10.88 -7.42
CA ASN A 192 5.42 -9.75 -7.70
C ASN A 192 5.67 -8.68 -6.64
N LYS A 193 6.19 -7.51 -7.05
CA LYS A 193 6.68 -6.48 -6.12
C LYS A 193 6.02 -5.13 -6.33
N ALA A 194 5.70 -4.47 -5.23
CA ALA A 194 5.30 -3.06 -5.17
C ALA A 194 6.52 -2.22 -4.75
N GLU A 195 7.02 -1.39 -5.65
CA GLU A 195 8.02 -0.38 -5.32
C GLU A 195 7.32 0.85 -4.72
N VAL A 196 7.82 1.34 -3.58
CA VAL A 196 7.41 2.63 -3.02
C VAL A 196 8.53 3.62 -3.27
N ILE A 197 8.21 4.72 -3.93
CA ILE A 197 9.16 5.78 -4.25
C ILE A 197 8.78 7.08 -3.57
N ASN A 198 9.78 7.89 -3.20
CA ASN A 198 9.56 9.23 -2.67
C ASN A 198 9.35 10.26 -3.80
N LYS A 199 9.11 11.52 -3.44
CA LYS A 199 8.92 12.62 -4.40
C LYS A 199 10.13 12.95 -5.29
N PHE A 200 11.30 12.41 -5.00
CA PHE A 200 12.53 12.56 -5.79
C PHE A 200 12.78 11.35 -6.72
N GLY A 201 11.90 10.35 -6.70
CA GLY A 201 12.04 9.12 -7.48
C GLY A 201 12.98 8.08 -6.86
N GLU A 202 13.45 8.30 -5.64
CA GLU A 202 14.25 7.34 -4.89
C GLU A 202 13.35 6.26 -4.31
N GLN A 203 13.82 5.02 -4.34
CA GLN A 203 13.08 3.90 -3.78
C GLN A 203 13.23 3.88 -2.25
N VAL A 204 12.09 3.94 -1.55
CA VAL A 204 12.01 3.83 -0.09
C VAL A 204 12.04 2.36 0.32
N ILE A 205 11.17 1.53 -0.27
CA ILE A 205 11.09 0.08 -0.05
C ILE A 205 10.61 -0.63 -1.33
N ALA A 206 10.76 -1.96 -1.38
CA ALA A 206 10.13 -2.80 -2.41
C ALA A 206 9.50 -4.03 -1.75
N GLN A 207 8.17 -4.03 -1.60
CA GLN A 207 7.45 -5.10 -0.94
C GLN A 207 7.07 -6.20 -1.93
N ALA A 208 7.50 -7.45 -1.69
CA ALA A 208 7.01 -8.60 -2.44
C ALA A 208 5.67 -9.11 -1.89
N LYS A 209 4.89 -9.71 -2.78
CA LYS A 209 3.69 -10.48 -2.45
C LYS A 209 4.10 -11.75 -1.72
N GLN A 210 3.41 -12.06 -0.63
CA GLN A 210 3.77 -13.20 0.22
C GLN A 210 2.93 -14.45 -0.05
N ILE A 211 1.69 -14.26 -0.50
CA ILE A 211 0.71 -15.35 -0.57
C ILE A 211 0.27 -15.57 -2.03
N PRO A 212 0.46 -16.79 -2.58
CA PRO A 212 0.09 -17.08 -3.96
C PRO A 212 -1.42 -17.09 -4.14
N TYR A 213 -1.88 -16.57 -5.28
CA TYR A 213 -3.28 -16.62 -5.66
C TYR A 213 -3.66 -17.96 -6.31
N PRO A 214 -4.76 -18.61 -5.90
CA PRO A 214 -5.32 -19.76 -6.62
C PRO A 214 -6.23 -19.28 -7.76
N LEU A 215 -5.84 -19.50 -9.01
CA LEU A 215 -6.61 -19.18 -10.22
C LEU A 215 -7.45 -20.40 -10.66
N PRO A 216 -8.80 -20.32 -10.62
CA PRO A 216 -9.65 -21.33 -11.23
C PRO A 216 -9.62 -21.20 -12.76
N SER A 217 -9.15 -22.24 -13.46
CA SER A 217 -9.11 -22.27 -14.93
C SER A 217 -9.25 -23.71 -15.43
N GLN A 218 -9.96 -23.91 -16.55
CA GLN A 218 -10.11 -25.23 -17.19
C GLN A 218 -10.56 -26.37 -16.25
N GLY A 219 -11.38 -26.06 -15.24
CA GLY A 219 -11.85 -27.02 -14.24
C GLY A 219 -10.81 -27.44 -13.19
N LYS A 220 -9.62 -26.82 -13.17
CA LYS A 220 -8.56 -27.01 -12.19
C LYS A 220 -8.26 -25.71 -11.45
N GLN A 221 -7.52 -25.81 -10.33
CA GLN A 221 -6.94 -24.66 -9.65
C GLN A 221 -5.44 -24.59 -9.98
N TYR A 222 -5.03 -23.49 -10.60
CA TYR A 222 -3.62 -23.19 -10.86
C TYR A 222 -3.12 -22.24 -9.78
N ILE A 223 -2.08 -22.65 -9.06
CA ILE A 223 -1.48 -21.82 -8.01
C ILE A 223 -0.47 -20.86 -8.65
N GLU A 224 -0.60 -19.57 -8.35
CA GLU A 224 0.36 -18.54 -8.77
C GLU A 224 1.78 -18.95 -8.33
N ASP A 225 2.70 -19.07 -9.28
CA ASP A 225 4.06 -19.54 -9.01
C ASP A 225 4.97 -18.39 -8.55
N ILE A 226 4.55 -17.72 -7.47
CA ILE A 226 5.39 -16.76 -6.77
C ILE A 226 6.29 -17.43 -5.76
N ARG A 227 7.49 -16.87 -5.60
CA ARG A 227 8.46 -17.16 -4.56
C ARG A 227 8.46 -15.96 -3.60
N PRO A 228 7.77 -16.05 -2.46
CA PRO A 228 7.80 -14.97 -1.48
C PRO A 228 9.21 -14.76 -0.95
N ASP A 229 9.56 -13.51 -0.64
CA ASP A 229 10.83 -13.18 0.01
C ASP A 229 10.77 -13.30 1.54
N HIS A 230 9.59 -13.56 2.10
CA HIS A 230 9.35 -13.71 3.53
C HIS A 230 9.81 -12.49 4.33
N HIS A 231 9.58 -11.30 3.77
CA HIS A 231 10.00 -10.04 4.34
C HIS A 231 8.88 -8.99 4.31
N ILE A 232 8.66 -8.34 5.45
CA ILE A 232 7.71 -7.23 5.61
C ILE A 232 8.51 -5.94 5.77
N HIS A 233 8.27 -4.96 4.90
CA HIS A 233 8.86 -3.65 5.01
C HIS A 233 7.87 -2.67 5.63
N LEU A 234 8.27 -1.99 6.71
CA LEU A 234 7.46 -0.94 7.34
C LEU A 234 8.06 0.44 7.11
N ILE A 235 7.23 1.38 6.67
CA ILE A 235 7.62 2.79 6.57
C ILE A 235 7.01 3.53 7.76
N HIS A 236 7.81 4.29 8.48
CA HIS A 236 7.40 5.09 9.63
C HIS A 236 7.52 6.57 9.28
N CYS A 237 6.51 7.36 9.64
CA CYS A 237 6.59 8.82 9.52
C CYS A 237 5.75 9.47 10.60
N GLU A 238 6.37 10.33 11.41
CA GLU A 238 5.70 10.98 12.53
C GLU A 238 4.45 11.73 12.09
N GLY A 239 3.37 11.58 12.85
CA GLY A 239 2.06 12.13 12.51
C GLY A 239 1.22 11.29 11.54
N ILE A 240 1.83 10.46 10.71
CA ILE A 240 1.15 9.49 9.83
C ILE A 240 1.08 8.12 10.51
N GLY A 241 2.17 7.71 11.15
CA GLY A 241 2.33 6.43 11.84
C GLY A 241 3.08 5.40 10.99
N ARG A 242 2.59 4.15 11.04
CA ARG A 242 3.23 2.98 10.43
C ARG A 242 2.48 2.56 9.18
N MET A 243 3.16 2.60 8.05
CA MET A 243 2.63 2.28 6.74
C MET A 243 3.13 0.93 6.28
N ALA A 244 2.23 0.13 5.69
CA ALA A 244 2.58 -1.13 5.06
C ALA A 244 1.89 -1.26 3.69
N VAL A 245 2.54 -1.99 2.79
CA VAL A 245 1.94 -2.44 1.53
C VAL A 245 1.72 -3.95 1.64
N ILE A 246 0.56 -4.44 1.22
CA ILE A 246 0.31 -5.87 1.03
C ILE A 246 -0.40 -6.07 -0.29
N ILE A 247 -0.12 -7.15 -1.01
CA ILE A 247 -0.53 -7.27 -2.41
C ILE A 247 -1.67 -8.28 -2.53
N CYS A 248 -2.85 -7.77 -2.90
CA CYS A 248 -4.01 -8.55 -3.30
C CYS A 248 -4.37 -9.68 -2.32
N LYS A 249 -3.99 -10.92 -2.65
CA LYS A 249 -4.27 -12.12 -1.86
C LYS A 249 -3.75 -12.00 -0.42
N ASP A 250 -2.66 -11.26 -0.20
CA ASP A 250 -2.12 -10.97 1.14
C ASP A 250 -3.16 -10.31 2.06
N ALA A 251 -4.03 -9.44 1.55
CA ALA A 251 -5.09 -8.79 2.33
C ALA A 251 -6.32 -9.68 2.58
N ILE A 252 -6.43 -10.78 1.83
CA ILE A 252 -7.50 -11.76 2.00
C ILE A 252 -7.10 -12.80 3.05
N ASP A 253 -5.81 -13.04 3.22
CA ASP A 253 -5.32 -13.87 4.32
C ASP A 253 -5.48 -13.13 5.64
N ARG A 254 -6.43 -13.61 6.45
CA ARG A 254 -6.87 -12.92 7.65
C ARG A 254 -5.79 -12.95 8.74
N ASP A 255 -5.02 -14.03 8.84
CA ASP A 255 -3.98 -14.18 9.84
C ASP A 255 -2.79 -13.28 9.50
N TYR A 256 -2.38 -13.24 8.24
CA TYR A 256 -1.35 -12.31 7.77
C TYR A 256 -1.76 -10.85 8.03
N LEU A 257 -2.96 -10.44 7.58
CA LEU A 257 -3.49 -9.10 7.82
C LEU A 257 -3.58 -8.78 9.32
N PHE A 258 -4.07 -9.71 10.13
CA PHE A 258 -4.18 -9.53 11.57
C PHE A 258 -2.82 -9.30 12.22
N ASN A 259 -1.80 -10.05 11.86
CA ASN A 259 -0.46 -9.86 12.41
C ASN A 259 0.14 -8.49 12.04
N LEU A 260 -0.12 -7.97 10.83
CA LEU A 260 0.30 -6.61 10.46
C LEU A 260 -0.38 -5.53 11.32
N ILE A 261 -1.69 -5.61 11.55
CA ILE A 261 -2.41 -4.58 12.32
C ILE A 261 -2.29 -4.77 13.83
N ASN A 262 -2.09 -6.00 14.32
CA ASN A 262 -2.02 -6.31 15.74
C ASN A 262 -0.59 -6.39 16.26
N GLU A 263 0.31 -7.11 15.60
CA GLU A 263 1.69 -7.22 16.08
C GLU A 263 2.50 -6.01 15.62
N LEU A 264 2.39 -5.64 14.34
CA LEU A 264 3.16 -4.53 13.76
C LEU A 264 2.53 -3.14 14.01
N LYS A 265 1.29 -3.11 14.51
CA LYS A 265 0.37 -1.96 14.62
C LYS A 265 0.45 -0.96 13.46
N VAL A 266 0.34 -1.50 12.25
CA VAL A 266 0.17 -0.70 11.03
C VAL A 266 -1.04 0.22 11.17
N THR A 267 -0.87 1.51 10.92
CA THR A 267 -1.93 2.53 10.98
C THR A 267 -2.43 2.93 9.59
N LEU A 268 -1.67 2.68 8.53
CA LEU A 268 -2.07 2.92 7.15
C LEU A 268 -1.63 1.76 6.25
N LEU A 269 -2.59 1.13 5.58
CA LEU A 269 -2.37 -0.08 4.78
C LEU A 269 -2.74 0.18 3.32
N PHE A 270 -1.83 -0.15 2.40
CA PHE A 270 -2.07 -0.09 0.96
C PHE A 270 -2.23 -1.50 0.38
N VAL A 271 -3.25 -1.69 -0.44
CA VAL A 271 -3.60 -2.97 -1.05
C VAL A 271 -3.76 -2.83 -2.57
N PRO A 272 -2.66 -2.76 -3.33
CA PRO A 272 -2.69 -2.95 -4.78
C PRO A 272 -3.27 -4.33 -5.10
N SER A 273 -4.25 -4.39 -5.99
CA SER A 273 -4.96 -5.63 -6.33
C SER A 273 -5.23 -5.79 -7.81
N PHE A 274 -5.32 -7.05 -8.24
CA PHE A 274 -5.85 -7.51 -9.51
C PHE A 274 -6.85 -8.64 -9.21
N SER A 275 -8.10 -8.28 -8.87
CA SER A 275 -9.08 -9.24 -8.34
C SER A 275 -10.51 -9.06 -8.84
N THR A 276 -11.20 -10.18 -9.07
CA THR A 276 -12.55 -10.21 -9.67
C THR A 276 -13.67 -9.92 -8.67
N GLY A 277 -13.32 -9.92 -7.37
CA GLY A 277 -14.24 -9.79 -6.26
C GLY A 277 -13.73 -8.78 -5.24
N PHE A 278 -14.67 -7.99 -4.71
CA PHE A 278 -14.40 -6.97 -3.70
C PHE A 278 -14.89 -7.38 -2.30
N TYR A 279 -15.81 -8.34 -2.20
CA TYR A 279 -16.47 -8.70 -0.95
C TYR A 279 -15.48 -9.13 0.15
N ASP A 280 -14.58 -10.06 -0.17
CA ASP A 280 -13.58 -10.58 0.78
C ASP A 280 -12.65 -9.48 1.29
N PHE A 281 -12.25 -8.54 0.41
CA PHE A 281 -11.49 -7.36 0.84
C PHE A 281 -12.29 -6.48 1.79
N GLN A 282 -13.57 -6.23 1.51
CA GLN A 282 -14.39 -5.41 2.40
C GLN A 282 -14.52 -6.05 3.79
N GLU A 283 -14.76 -7.35 3.83
CA GLU A 283 -14.90 -8.11 5.07
C GLU A 283 -13.60 -8.09 5.87
N ASN A 284 -12.47 -8.47 5.27
CA ASN A 284 -11.20 -8.54 5.97
C ASN A 284 -10.66 -7.17 6.37
N LEU A 285 -10.72 -6.17 5.48
CA LEU A 285 -10.29 -4.81 5.81
C LEU A 285 -11.19 -4.16 6.86
N SER A 286 -12.39 -4.70 7.13
CA SER A 286 -13.21 -4.20 8.25
C SER A 286 -12.52 -4.37 9.61
N LEU A 287 -11.60 -5.34 9.75
CA LEU A 287 -10.77 -5.53 10.94
C LEU A 287 -9.95 -4.28 11.29
N CYS A 288 -9.48 -3.55 10.28
CA CYS A 288 -8.69 -2.34 10.44
C CYS A 288 -9.42 -1.27 11.29
N ARG A 289 -10.77 -1.29 11.34
CA ARG A 289 -11.56 -0.41 12.21
C ARG A 289 -11.23 -0.58 13.69
N ALA A 290 -11.00 -1.81 14.14
CA ALA A 290 -10.68 -2.07 15.53
C ALA A 290 -9.33 -1.45 15.90
N PHE A 291 -8.37 -1.44 14.97
CA PHE A 291 -6.98 -1.03 15.23
C PHE A 291 -6.64 0.40 14.81
N ASP A 292 -7.64 1.23 14.46
CA ASP A 292 -7.41 2.57 13.86
C ASP A 292 -6.49 2.57 12.64
N CYS A 293 -6.46 1.44 11.94
CA CYS A 293 -5.75 1.28 10.69
C CYS A 293 -6.65 1.80 9.56
N THR A 294 -6.20 2.77 8.79
CA THR A 294 -6.87 3.20 7.55
C THR A 294 -6.37 2.30 6.43
N ALA A 295 -7.27 1.78 5.60
CA ALA A 295 -6.92 0.89 4.51
C ALA A 295 -7.28 1.50 3.14
N VAL A 296 -6.36 1.37 2.18
CA VAL A 296 -6.47 1.87 0.82
C VAL A 296 -6.39 0.67 -0.11
N TRP A 297 -7.51 0.27 -0.67
CA TRP A 297 -7.58 -0.81 -1.65
C TRP A 297 -7.79 -0.23 -3.04
N ILE A 298 -7.00 -0.68 -4.01
CA ILE A 298 -7.12 -0.27 -5.41
C ILE A 298 -6.97 -1.47 -6.34
N ASN A 299 -7.87 -1.55 -7.31
CA ASN A 299 -7.97 -2.62 -8.27
C ASN A 299 -7.83 -2.09 -9.70
N CYS A 300 -7.54 -2.99 -10.62
CA CYS A 300 -7.41 -2.72 -12.04
C CYS A 300 -8.74 -2.93 -12.78
N CYS A 301 -9.10 -2.03 -13.69
CA CYS A 301 -10.25 -2.19 -14.57
C CYS A 301 -10.00 -3.17 -15.73
N SER A 302 -8.75 -3.37 -16.14
CA SER A 302 -8.40 -4.27 -17.25
C SER A 302 -8.79 -5.72 -16.99
N LEU A 303 -9.03 -6.08 -15.74
CA LEU A 303 -9.58 -7.38 -15.36
C LEU A 303 -10.93 -7.71 -16.02
N CYS A 304 -11.73 -6.69 -16.39
CA CYS A 304 -12.96 -6.89 -17.16
C CYS A 304 -12.69 -7.65 -18.48
N LEU A 305 -11.57 -7.36 -19.14
CA LEU A 305 -11.17 -8.01 -20.40
C LEU A 305 -10.93 -9.51 -20.20
N MET A 306 -10.28 -9.88 -19.09
CA MET A 306 -9.93 -11.28 -18.79
C MET A 306 -11.12 -12.11 -18.30
N THR A 307 -12.10 -11.46 -17.68
CA THR A 307 -13.25 -12.15 -17.07
C THR A 307 -14.51 -12.14 -17.93
N GLY A 308 -14.52 -11.38 -19.02
CA GLY A 308 -15.73 -11.14 -19.82
C GLY A 308 -16.80 -10.35 -19.08
N LYS A 309 -16.50 -9.77 -17.90
CA LYS A 309 -17.42 -8.88 -17.18
C LYS A 309 -17.44 -7.52 -17.87
N GLU A 310 -18.62 -6.93 -18.05
CA GLU A 310 -18.74 -5.60 -18.65
C GLU A 310 -18.10 -4.50 -17.78
N LYS A 311 -18.35 -4.54 -16.46
CA LYS A 311 -17.84 -3.57 -15.48
C LYS A 311 -17.59 -4.25 -14.13
N LEU A 312 -16.64 -3.73 -13.36
CA LEU A 312 -16.51 -4.04 -11.95
C LEU A 312 -17.51 -3.20 -11.15
N GLU A 313 -18.02 -3.70 -10.03
CA GLU A 313 -18.87 -2.88 -9.16
C GLU A 313 -18.04 -1.79 -8.46
N LYS A 314 -16.86 -2.17 -7.96
CA LYS A 314 -15.93 -1.34 -7.21
C LYS A 314 -14.52 -1.53 -7.76
N ILE A 315 -13.86 -0.41 -8.02
CA ILE A 315 -12.50 -0.33 -8.55
C ILE A 315 -11.51 -0.03 -7.41
N GLY A 316 -11.95 0.71 -6.38
CA GLY A 316 -11.11 1.01 -5.23
C GLY A 316 -11.96 1.31 -4.02
N THR A 317 -11.34 1.38 -2.83
CA THR A 317 -12.00 1.73 -1.58
C THR A 317 -10.98 2.29 -0.60
N ILE A 318 -11.35 3.39 0.06
CA ILE A 318 -10.59 3.91 1.20
C ILE A 318 -11.46 3.75 2.44
N LEU A 319 -11.01 2.93 3.38
CA LEU A 319 -11.61 2.76 4.69
C LEU A 319 -10.94 3.73 5.66
N LYS A 320 -11.63 4.82 5.99
CA LYS A 320 -11.16 5.79 6.98
C LYS A 320 -11.54 5.34 8.38
N THR A 321 -10.57 5.30 9.28
CA THR A 321 -10.74 4.91 10.69
C THR A 321 -10.11 5.95 11.62
N GLY A 322 -10.11 5.69 12.93
CA GLY A 322 -9.62 6.65 13.91
C GLY A 322 -10.70 7.51 14.55
N ARG A 323 -10.28 8.64 15.11
CA ARG A 323 -11.13 9.57 15.85
C ARG A 323 -12.17 10.21 14.95
N ARG A 324 -13.25 10.70 15.58
CA ARG A 324 -14.23 11.54 14.89
C ARG A 324 -13.54 12.84 14.47
N SER A 325 -13.70 13.20 13.21
CA SER A 325 -13.15 14.44 12.64
C SER A 325 -14.18 15.12 11.74
N GLN A 326 -13.78 16.19 11.06
CA GLN A 326 -14.61 16.83 10.04
C GLN A 326 -14.96 15.88 8.88
N PHE A 327 -14.08 14.93 8.56
CA PHE A 327 -14.37 13.87 7.60
C PHE A 327 -14.96 12.65 8.31
N LYS A 328 -16.06 12.14 7.76
CA LYS A 328 -16.74 10.96 8.31
C LYS A 328 -15.85 9.73 8.15
N ASN A 329 -15.79 8.89 9.19
CA ASN A 329 -15.15 7.58 9.09
C ASN A 329 -16.07 6.58 8.39
N GLY A 330 -15.49 5.60 7.72
CA GLY A 330 -16.24 4.61 6.94
C GLY A 330 -15.61 4.29 5.60
N TYR A 331 -16.37 3.58 4.77
CA TYR A 331 -15.93 3.22 3.42
C TYR A 331 -16.24 4.33 2.41
N TYR A 332 -15.25 4.64 1.59
CA TYR A 332 -15.35 5.53 0.45
C TYR A 332 -15.00 4.75 -0.80
N HIS A 333 -16.01 4.33 -1.54
CA HIS A 333 -15.84 3.47 -2.71
C HIS A 333 -15.52 4.30 -3.96
N PHE A 334 -14.52 3.84 -4.71
CA PHE A 334 -14.24 4.28 -6.06
C PHE A 334 -14.93 3.30 -7.03
N THR A 335 -15.92 3.77 -7.78
CA THR A 335 -16.70 2.96 -8.73
C THR A 335 -16.51 3.47 -10.16
N HIS A 336 -16.94 2.69 -11.16
CA HIS A 336 -16.90 3.15 -12.57
C HIS A 336 -17.64 4.48 -12.79
N LYS A 337 -18.70 4.79 -12.03
CA LYS A 337 -19.41 6.08 -12.13
C LYS A 337 -18.56 7.27 -11.68
N ASN A 338 -17.61 7.03 -10.79
CA ASN A 338 -16.66 8.03 -10.32
C ASN A 338 -15.42 8.11 -11.23
N CYS A 339 -15.28 7.19 -12.19
CA CYS A 339 -14.18 7.19 -13.14
C CYS A 339 -14.47 8.24 -14.21
N THR A 340 -13.53 9.18 -14.39
CA THR A 340 -13.65 10.26 -15.37
C THR A 340 -13.59 9.79 -16.83
N LYS A 341 -13.47 8.47 -17.08
CA LYS A 341 -13.49 7.87 -18.41
C LYS A 341 -14.78 8.19 -19.18
N GLU A 342 -15.91 8.33 -18.48
CA GLU A 342 -17.21 8.61 -19.11
C GLU A 342 -17.33 10.04 -19.68
N ASN A 343 -16.45 10.98 -19.30
CA ASN A 343 -16.44 12.38 -19.75
C ASN A 343 -15.38 12.69 -20.83
N ALA A 344 -15.08 11.72 -21.71
CA ALA A 344 -14.20 11.83 -22.89
C ALA A 344 -12.67 11.79 -22.69
N GLY A 345 -12.16 11.57 -21.47
CA GLY A 345 -10.73 11.36 -21.22
C GLY A 345 -10.47 9.94 -20.76
N GLY A 346 -9.76 9.13 -21.56
CA GLY A 346 -9.34 7.76 -21.17
C GLY A 346 -8.64 7.67 -19.80
N CYS A 347 -8.15 6.48 -19.42
CA CYS A 347 -7.61 6.24 -18.07
C CYS A 347 -6.48 7.19 -17.62
N HIS A 348 -5.84 7.93 -18.53
CA HIS A 348 -4.85 8.98 -18.24
C HIS A 348 -5.32 10.09 -17.28
N ASN A 349 -6.62 10.28 -17.08
CA ASN A 349 -7.18 11.25 -16.11
C ASN A 349 -7.88 10.61 -14.92
N CYS A 350 -7.87 9.28 -14.82
CA CYS A 350 -8.56 8.50 -13.80
C CYS A 350 -7.84 8.63 -12.46
N LEU A 351 -8.34 9.50 -11.58
CA LEU A 351 -7.79 9.71 -10.24
C LEU A 351 -8.95 9.93 -9.27
N TYR A 352 -9.01 9.09 -8.24
CA TYR A 352 -9.97 9.21 -7.16
C TYR A 352 -9.24 9.63 -5.89
N ILE A 353 -9.67 10.72 -5.27
CA ILE A 353 -9.00 11.32 -4.12
C ILE A 353 -9.91 11.23 -2.90
N GLN A 354 -9.31 10.91 -1.75
CA GLN A 354 -9.96 11.04 -0.45
C GLN A 354 -9.01 11.64 0.57
N HIS A 355 -9.59 12.33 1.55
CA HIS A 355 -8.86 12.98 2.63
C HIS A 355 -9.06 12.26 3.97
N ILE A 356 -7.97 12.07 4.71
CA ILE A 356 -7.95 11.58 6.09
C ILE A 356 -7.62 12.77 6.98
N CYS A 357 -8.56 13.19 7.83
CA CYS A 357 -8.36 14.35 8.68
C CYS A 357 -7.26 14.07 9.70
N PHE A 358 -6.30 14.98 9.80
CA PHE A 358 -5.55 15.12 11.04
C PHE A 358 -6.45 15.89 12.00
N ASN A 359 -6.45 15.48 13.26
CA ASN A 359 -7.36 16.08 14.23
C ASN A 359 -7.25 17.62 14.21
N SER A 360 -8.36 18.29 13.94
CA SER A 360 -8.56 19.65 14.44
C SER A 360 -8.67 19.51 15.95
N GLN A 361 -7.95 20.34 16.71
CA GLN A 361 -8.39 20.63 18.07
C GLN A 361 -9.83 21.17 17.93
N ILE A 362 -10.83 20.42 18.39
CA ILE A 362 -12.15 20.96 18.70
C ILE A 362 -12.13 21.30 20.18
#